data_AF-A0A7V3ELC5-F1
#
_entry.id   AF-A0A7V3ELC5-F1
#
_cell.length_a   1.000
_cell.length_b   1.000
_cell.length_c   1.000
_cell.angle_alpha   90.00
_cell.angle_beta   90.00
_cell.angle_gamma   90.00
#
_symmetry.space_group_name_H-M   'P 1'
#
loop_
_entity.id
_entity.type
_entity.pdbx_description
1 polymer ?
#
loop_
_entity_poly.entity_id
_entity_poly.type
_entity_poly.pdbx_seq_one_letter_code
_entity_poly.pdbx_strand_id
1 'polypeptide(L)'
;MSLRHALLFSLLAGAAVALALAFDWDRRCVEASVGAGVAAQALVESLHRPYLLVLIALAIVNLAALLLLRTAFREERCAALLRVRGAPPEKAAAATTAPAAMDEDAALVGSSTAMTETPTETWGSMAPWSREHDQAFMELWWRVCPRRDGGWPASEAAFKKVLGAPEVDPDASAVALDGGGRLVGAVLALRQPAMEDEGYWWLEAPAVIGGLLVDPAYRLKGVARALVRRTEERAKARRRPRIFAGGLENFPQLVPGVPGDDYASRMFYLALGYREVRRTCNMEASLAGYQVPPDLREREERLRGDGYAFAAARAEDLEAFRAFVERANLDRPARRVEKYQLGFERFFFVWKENAIAGYIQVTPAEEQVGGLSGLFFSREHRGKGLGSVLLVKAHELWARQGVRKAAIWTYPEAASRFYPRAGFVLLQEWVQYVKELEHSWDDPAYVQRWR
;
A
#
# COMPACT_ATOMS: atom_id res chain seq x y z
N MET A 1 -52.13 -0.96 -11.14
CA MET A 1 -50.81 -0.72 -11.77
C MET A 1 -51.01 -0.25 -13.20
N SER A 2 -50.55 0.95 -13.58
CA SER A 2 -50.63 1.40 -14.97
C SER A 2 -49.58 0.68 -15.83
N LEU A 3 -49.87 0.43 -17.10
CA LEU A 3 -48.97 -0.20 -18.10
C LEU A 3 -47.53 0.35 -18.08
N ARG A 4 -47.35 1.64 -17.77
CA ARG A 4 -46.05 2.31 -17.64
C ARG A 4 -45.18 1.83 -16.47
N HIS A 5 -45.77 1.44 -15.34
CA HIS A 5 -45.04 0.92 -14.18
C HIS A 5 -44.56 -0.52 -14.43
N ALA A 6 -45.34 -1.32 -15.16
CA ALA A 6 -44.93 -2.66 -15.57
C ALA A 6 -43.74 -2.62 -16.55
N LEU A 7 -43.77 -1.70 -17.53
CA LEU A 7 -42.68 -1.51 -18.49
C LEU A 7 -41.37 -1.05 -17.83
N LEU A 8 -41.43 -0.14 -16.86
CA LEU A 8 -40.25 0.33 -16.14
C LEU A 8 -39.65 -0.78 -15.28
N PHE A 9 -40.50 -1.58 -14.61
CA PHE A 9 -40.06 -2.72 -13.82
C PHE A 9 -39.39 -3.80 -14.68
N SER A 10 -39.96 -4.12 -15.85
CA SER A 10 -39.37 -5.06 -16.81
C SER A 10 -38.02 -4.58 -17.36
N LEU A 11 -37.85 -3.27 -17.62
CA LEU A 11 -36.58 -2.71 -18.09
C LEU A 11 -35.50 -2.74 -17.01
N LEU A 12 -35.84 -2.44 -15.75
CA LEU A 12 -34.90 -2.48 -14.63
C LEU A 12 -34.49 -3.92 -14.27
N ALA A 13 -35.44 -4.86 -14.31
CA ALA A 13 -35.14 -6.28 -14.14
C ALA A 13 -34.24 -6.82 -15.27
N GLY A 14 -34.52 -6.44 -16.52
CA GLY A 14 -33.68 -6.80 -17.67
C GLY A 14 -32.26 -6.25 -17.58
N ALA A 15 -32.10 -4.99 -17.13
CA ALA A 15 -30.79 -4.37 -16.93
C ALA A 15 -29.99 -5.05 -15.80
N ALA A 16 -30.65 -5.42 -14.69
CA ALA A 16 -30.01 -6.12 -13.57
C ALA A 16 -29.55 -7.53 -13.96
N VAL A 17 -30.35 -8.27 -14.74
CA VAL A 17 -29.97 -9.59 -15.26
C VAL A 17 -28.81 -9.48 -16.26
N ALA A 18 -28.84 -8.48 -17.16
CA ALA A 18 -27.75 -8.24 -18.10
C ALA A 18 -26.44 -7.85 -17.39
N LEU A 19 -26.51 -7.08 -16.29
CA LEU A 19 -25.37 -6.76 -15.43
C LEU A 19 -24.85 -8.00 -14.68
N ALA A 20 -25.74 -8.83 -14.12
CA ALA A 20 -25.34 -10.06 -13.42
C ALA A 20 -24.64 -11.05 -14.36
N LEU A 21 -25.15 -11.21 -15.59
CA LEU A 21 -24.54 -12.07 -16.63
C LEU A 21 -23.23 -11.50 -17.18
N ALA A 22 -23.05 -10.18 -17.20
CA ALA A 22 -21.83 -9.54 -17.67
C ALA A 22 -20.66 -9.60 -16.67
N PHE A 23 -20.94 -9.87 -15.39
CA PHE A 23 -19.96 -9.84 -14.30
C PHE A 23 -19.82 -11.14 -13.49
N ASP A 24 -20.46 -12.23 -13.95
CA ASP A 24 -20.38 -13.59 -13.37
C ASP A 24 -20.66 -13.62 -11.84
N TRP A 25 -21.74 -12.96 -11.44
CA TRP A 25 -22.14 -12.88 -10.04
C TRP A 25 -22.90 -14.14 -9.57
N ASP A 26 -22.51 -14.66 -8.40
CA ASP A 26 -23.13 -15.83 -7.75
C ASP A 26 -24.65 -15.61 -7.51
N ARG A 27 -25.42 -16.69 -7.56
CA ARG A 27 -26.89 -16.73 -7.50
C ARG A 27 -27.45 -16.04 -6.24
N ARG A 28 -26.68 -16.03 -5.14
CA ARG A 28 -27.01 -15.34 -3.88
C ARG A 28 -27.00 -13.81 -3.98
N CYS A 29 -26.18 -13.23 -4.87
CA CYS A 29 -26.14 -11.79 -5.12
C CYS A 29 -27.34 -11.33 -5.95
N VAL A 30 -27.87 -12.19 -6.82
CA VAL A 30 -29.08 -11.92 -7.60
C VAL A 30 -30.31 -11.88 -6.69
N GLU A 31 -30.43 -12.82 -5.74
CA GLU A 31 -31.54 -12.83 -4.76
C GLU A 31 -31.49 -11.63 -3.81
N ALA A 32 -30.30 -11.21 -3.36
CA ALA A 32 -30.12 -9.99 -2.56
C ALA A 32 -30.50 -8.71 -3.35
N SER A 33 -30.25 -8.69 -4.67
CA SER A 33 -30.59 -7.56 -5.54
C SER A 33 -32.09 -7.45 -5.81
N VAL A 34 -32.82 -8.59 -5.86
CA VAL A 34 -34.29 -8.60 -5.93
C VAL A 34 -34.91 -8.06 -4.63
N GLY A 35 -34.33 -8.38 -3.47
CA GLY A 35 -34.73 -7.81 -2.18
C GLY A 35 -34.51 -6.29 -2.09
N ALA A 36 -33.40 -5.78 -2.65
CA ALA A 36 -33.12 -4.35 -2.75
C ALA A 36 -34.09 -3.59 -3.68
N GLY A 37 -34.68 -4.28 -4.67
CA GLY A 37 -35.69 -3.73 -5.58
C GLY A 37 -36.99 -3.30 -4.88
N VAL A 38 -37.38 -4.01 -3.81
CA VAL A 38 -38.58 -3.67 -3.02
C VAL A 38 -38.37 -2.38 -2.21
N ALA A 39 -37.15 -2.17 -1.70
CA ALA A 39 -36.78 -0.93 -0.99
C ALA A 39 -36.66 0.28 -1.95
N ALA A 40 -36.20 0.06 -3.18
CA ALA A 40 -36.14 1.10 -4.21
C ALA A 40 -37.53 1.55 -4.67
N GLN A 41 -38.52 0.65 -4.68
CA GLN A 41 -39.89 0.95 -5.07
C GLN A 41 -40.58 1.93 -4.10
N ALA A 42 -40.37 1.75 -2.79
CA ALA A 42 -40.86 2.69 -1.77
C ALA A 42 -40.18 4.07 -1.86
N LEU A 43 -38.91 4.11 -2.26
CA LEU A 43 -38.16 5.36 -2.44
C LEU A 43 -38.66 6.14 -3.67
N VAL A 44 -38.98 5.45 -4.77
CA VAL A 44 -39.49 6.06 -6.02
C VAL A 44 -40.89 6.65 -5.85
N GLU A 45 -41.74 6.05 -5.02
CA GLU A 45 -43.09 6.58 -4.73
C GLU A 45 -43.08 7.88 -3.89
N SER A 46 -41.98 8.17 -3.18
CA SER A 46 -41.83 9.36 -2.32
C SER A 46 -41.14 10.55 -3.00
N LEU A 47 -40.62 10.39 -4.23
CA LEU A 47 -39.83 11.43 -4.90
C LEU A 47 -40.68 12.28 -5.86
N HIS A 48 -40.61 13.61 -5.71
CA HIS A 48 -41.22 14.56 -6.62
C HIS A 48 -40.68 14.39 -8.06
N ARG A 49 -41.56 14.42 -9.08
CA ARG A 49 -41.27 14.27 -10.53
C ARG A 49 -39.95 14.90 -11.03
N PRO A 50 -39.55 16.14 -10.66
CA PRO A 50 -38.28 16.70 -11.12
C PRO A 50 -37.04 15.91 -10.65
N TYR A 51 -37.06 15.31 -9.46
CA TYR A 51 -35.93 14.52 -8.94
C TYR A 51 -35.77 13.18 -9.66
N LEU A 52 -36.87 12.58 -10.09
CA LEU A 52 -36.85 11.33 -10.85
C LEU A 52 -36.16 11.52 -12.22
N LEU A 53 -36.39 12.65 -12.89
CA LEU A 53 -35.75 12.97 -14.16
C LEU A 53 -34.23 13.20 -14.01
N VAL A 54 -33.80 13.82 -12.91
CA VAL A 54 -32.36 14.01 -12.60
C VAL A 54 -31.68 12.67 -12.34
N LEU A 55 -32.31 11.76 -11.59
CA LEU A 55 -31.77 10.43 -11.34
C LEU A 55 -31.68 9.57 -12.61
N ILE A 56 -32.69 9.66 -13.50
CA ILE A 56 -32.66 8.99 -14.81
C ILE A 56 -31.52 9.55 -15.68
N ALA A 57 -31.34 10.88 -15.71
CA ALA A 57 -30.24 11.50 -16.44
C ALA A 57 -28.87 11.06 -15.92
N LEU A 58 -28.68 11.01 -14.59
CA LEU A 58 -27.44 10.51 -13.96
C LEU A 58 -27.16 9.03 -14.29
N ALA A 59 -28.21 8.19 -14.29
CA ALA A 59 -28.08 6.78 -14.64
C ALA A 59 -27.66 6.60 -16.12
N ILE A 60 -28.24 7.38 -17.03
CA ILE A 60 -27.88 7.36 -18.46
C ILE A 60 -26.43 7.81 -18.66
N VAL A 61 -26.00 8.88 -17.98
CA VAL A 61 -24.61 9.37 -18.05
C VAL A 61 -23.62 8.32 -17.54
N ASN A 62 -23.92 7.66 -16.43
CA ASN A 62 -23.07 6.59 -15.89
C ASN A 62 -23.00 5.37 -16.83
N LEU A 63 -24.12 5.00 -17.45
CA LEU A 63 -24.15 3.90 -18.42
C LEU A 63 -23.35 4.24 -19.68
N ALA A 64 -23.47 5.46 -20.19
CA ALA A 64 -22.69 5.95 -21.32
C ALA A 64 -21.18 5.97 -21.01
N ALA A 65 -20.78 6.41 -19.81
CA ALA A 65 -19.39 6.38 -19.36
C ALA A 65 -18.82 4.96 -19.28
N LEU A 66 -19.61 4.00 -18.78
CA LEU A 66 -19.21 2.58 -18.74
C LEU A 66 -19.07 1.97 -20.14
N LEU A 67 -19.94 2.33 -21.08
CA LEU A 67 -19.84 1.89 -22.47
C LEU A 67 -18.60 2.48 -23.17
N LEU A 68 -18.29 3.74 -22.92
CA LEU A 68 -17.07 4.40 -23.44
C LEU A 68 -15.79 3.79 -22.87
N LEU A 69 -15.77 3.46 -21.57
CA LEU A 69 -14.65 2.75 -20.95
C LEU A 69 -14.47 1.35 -21.55
N ARG A 70 -15.58 0.65 -21.86
CA ARG A 70 -15.54 -0.67 -22.50
C ARG A 70 -14.99 -0.60 -23.93
N THR A 71 -15.35 0.42 -24.71
CA THR A 71 -14.80 0.61 -26.06
C THR A 71 -13.32 0.94 -26.02
N ALA A 72 -12.89 1.84 -25.12
CA ALA A 72 -11.49 2.20 -24.93
C ALA A 72 -10.62 0.98 -24.54
N PHE A 73 -11.11 0.14 -23.61
CA PHE A 73 -10.41 -1.09 -23.24
C PHE A 73 -10.31 -2.12 -24.36
N ARG A 74 -11.29 -2.15 -25.27
CA ARG A 74 -11.29 -3.08 -26.42
C ARG A 74 -10.29 -2.63 -27.49
N GLU A 75 -10.17 -1.33 -27.71
CA GLU A 75 -9.20 -0.74 -28.63
C GLU A 75 -7.76 -0.87 -28.10
N GLU A 76 -7.51 -0.64 -26.80
CA GLU A 76 -6.18 -0.85 -26.20
C GLU A 76 -5.74 -2.32 -26.25
N ARG A 77 -6.66 -3.27 -26.05
CA ARG A 77 -6.37 -4.71 -26.21
C ARG A 77 -6.07 -5.09 -27.67
N CYS A 78 -6.78 -4.51 -28.64
CA CYS A 78 -6.51 -4.74 -30.05
C CYS A 78 -5.16 -4.12 -30.47
N ALA A 79 -4.84 -2.91 -30.00
CA ALA A 79 -3.56 -2.25 -30.24
C ALA A 79 -2.39 -3.00 -29.60
N ALA A 80 -2.57 -3.55 -28.39
CA ALA A 80 -1.59 -4.39 -27.72
C ALA A 80 -1.35 -5.71 -28.47
N LEU A 81 -2.41 -6.36 -28.97
CA LEU A 81 -2.30 -7.59 -29.77
C LEU A 81 -1.65 -7.36 -31.14
N LEU A 82 -1.87 -6.20 -31.77
CA LEU A 82 -1.24 -5.84 -33.05
C LEU A 82 0.24 -5.44 -32.89
N ARG A 83 0.64 -4.85 -31.75
CA ARG A 83 2.06 -4.59 -31.43
C ARG A 83 2.88 -5.85 -31.19
N VAL A 84 2.25 -6.93 -30.70
CA VAL A 84 2.92 -8.23 -30.50
C VAL A 84 3.21 -8.96 -31.83
N ARG A 85 2.57 -8.56 -32.95
CA ARG A 85 2.75 -9.20 -34.28
C ARG A 85 3.64 -8.42 -35.26
N GLY A 86 4.30 -7.34 -34.85
CA GLY A 86 5.18 -6.56 -35.72
C GLY A 86 6.66 -6.92 -35.57
N ALA A 87 7.16 -7.86 -36.39
CA ALA A 87 8.59 -7.96 -36.72
C ALA A 87 8.75 -7.99 -38.26
N PRO A 88 9.79 -7.34 -38.84
CA PRO A 88 9.89 -7.02 -40.26
C PRO A 88 10.39 -8.20 -41.13
N PRO A 89 10.27 -8.11 -42.47
CA PRO A 89 10.46 -9.25 -43.36
C PRO A 89 11.91 -9.41 -43.79
N GLU A 90 12.40 -10.65 -43.88
CA GLU A 90 13.42 -10.98 -44.88
C GLU A 90 13.36 -12.45 -45.33
N LYS A 91 13.40 -12.59 -46.66
CA LYS A 91 13.78 -13.73 -47.51
C LYS A 91 12.77 -14.85 -47.77
N ALA A 92 12.12 -14.68 -48.92
CA ALA A 92 11.55 -15.72 -49.76
C ALA A 92 12.62 -16.66 -50.35
N ALA A 93 12.33 -17.96 -50.39
CA ALA A 93 12.51 -18.83 -51.55
C ALA A 93 11.86 -20.22 -51.35
N ALA A 94 10.81 -20.47 -52.14
CA ALA A 94 10.38 -21.71 -52.81
C ALA A 94 10.28 -23.06 -52.08
N ALA A 95 9.04 -23.60 -52.05
CA ALA A 95 8.60 -24.90 -52.62
C ALA A 95 7.24 -25.27 -51.99
N THR A 96 6.10 -24.88 -52.57
CA THR A 96 5.26 -25.69 -53.50
C THR A 96 5.09 -27.15 -53.09
N THR A 97 3.92 -27.49 -52.50
CA THR A 97 2.94 -28.49 -53.01
C THR A 97 1.78 -28.62 -52.01
N ALA A 98 0.58 -28.22 -52.44
CA ALA A 98 -0.70 -28.79 -52.01
C ALA A 98 -0.96 -30.08 -52.85
N PRO A 99 -1.97 -30.95 -52.63
CA PRO A 99 -3.29 -30.65 -52.05
C PRO A 99 -3.92 -31.73 -51.15
N ALA A 100 -5.03 -31.42 -50.48
CA ALA A 100 -6.33 -32.12 -50.59
C ALA A 100 -7.30 -31.70 -49.45
N ALA A 101 -8.58 -31.66 -49.82
CA ALA A 101 -9.74 -31.19 -49.07
C ALA A 101 -10.48 -32.32 -48.31
N MET A 102 -11.62 -31.97 -47.71
CA MET A 102 -12.62 -32.76 -46.94
C MET A 102 -12.42 -32.68 -45.41
N ASP A 103 -13.42 -32.46 -44.56
CA ASP A 103 -14.88 -32.42 -44.73
C ASP A 103 -15.50 -31.63 -43.55
N GLU A 104 -16.72 -31.13 -43.76
CA GLU A 104 -17.55 -30.44 -42.77
C GLU A 104 -18.23 -31.39 -41.76
N ASP A 105 -18.60 -30.81 -40.62
CA ASP A 105 -19.73 -31.16 -39.74
C ASP A 105 -19.90 -32.58 -39.18
N ALA A 106 -19.76 -32.71 -37.85
CA ALA A 106 -20.74 -33.41 -37.02
C ALA A 106 -20.58 -33.14 -35.51
N ALA A 107 -21.74 -32.83 -34.90
CA ALA A 107 -22.19 -33.23 -33.56
C ALA A 107 -21.70 -32.49 -32.31
N LEU A 108 -22.53 -31.51 -31.93
CA LEU A 108 -23.01 -31.32 -30.56
C LEU A 108 -23.53 -32.66 -29.95
N VAL A 109 -23.11 -33.00 -28.74
CA VAL A 109 -23.94 -33.33 -27.54
C VAL A 109 -23.05 -33.92 -26.44
N GLY A 110 -23.04 -33.24 -25.28
CA GLY A 110 -23.01 -33.87 -23.95
C GLY A 110 -21.66 -34.30 -23.37
N SER A 111 -21.16 -33.53 -22.39
CA SER A 111 -21.17 -33.99 -20.98
C SER A 111 -20.68 -32.89 -20.05
N SER A 112 -21.57 -32.50 -19.14
CA SER A 112 -21.25 -31.79 -17.91
C SER A 112 -20.25 -32.60 -17.08
N THR A 113 -19.05 -32.07 -16.92
CA THR A 113 -18.11 -32.53 -15.89
C THR A 113 -17.60 -31.31 -15.13
N ALA A 114 -17.85 -31.33 -13.83
CA ALA A 114 -17.46 -30.31 -12.89
C ALA A 114 -15.97 -29.95 -13.03
N MET A 115 -15.68 -28.68 -13.32
CA MET A 115 -14.36 -28.12 -13.14
C MET A 115 -14.12 -27.87 -11.65
N THR A 116 -13.83 -28.94 -10.92
CA THR A 116 -13.18 -28.87 -9.61
C THR A 116 -11.78 -29.45 -9.75
N GLU A 117 -10.83 -28.62 -10.19
CA GLU A 117 -9.41 -28.82 -9.93
C GLU A 117 -8.68 -27.51 -10.23
N THR A 118 -8.29 -26.81 -9.17
CA THR A 118 -7.38 -25.66 -9.30
C THR A 118 -5.98 -26.25 -9.48
N PRO A 119 -5.21 -25.91 -10.53
CA PRO A 119 -3.88 -26.47 -10.69
C PRO A 119 -2.99 -26.12 -9.49
N THR A 120 -2.47 -27.12 -8.81
CA THR A 120 -1.32 -27.03 -7.92
C THR A 120 -0.09 -26.70 -8.76
N GLU A 121 0.03 -25.45 -9.22
CA GLU A 121 1.26 -24.94 -9.84
C GLU A 121 2.35 -24.84 -8.77
N THR A 122 3.05 -25.94 -8.52
CA THR A 122 4.29 -25.96 -7.76
C THR A 122 5.43 -25.60 -8.71
N TRP A 123 6.20 -24.55 -8.39
CA TRP A 123 7.45 -24.28 -9.09
C TRP A 123 8.43 -25.42 -8.80
N GLY A 124 8.96 -26.05 -9.85
CA GLY A 124 9.63 -27.35 -9.76
C GLY A 124 10.95 -27.38 -8.99
N SER A 125 11.61 -26.24 -8.76
CA SER A 125 12.88 -26.18 -8.01
C SER A 125 12.88 -24.99 -7.04
N MET A 126 12.65 -25.29 -5.76
CA MET A 126 12.77 -24.33 -4.65
C MET A 126 13.66 -24.92 -3.56
N ALA A 127 14.45 -24.06 -2.92
CA ALA A 127 15.27 -24.42 -1.77
C ALA A 127 14.95 -23.51 -0.57
N PRO A 128 15.13 -24.00 0.67
CA PRO A 128 15.20 -23.13 1.85
C PRO A 128 16.25 -22.05 1.64
N TRP A 129 16.02 -20.88 2.23
CA TRP A 129 17.03 -19.84 2.24
C TRP A 129 18.25 -20.28 3.05
N SER A 130 19.45 -19.93 2.56
CA SER A 130 20.71 -20.11 3.28
C SER A 130 21.65 -18.96 2.98
N ARG A 131 22.69 -18.78 3.80
CA ARG A 131 23.69 -17.71 3.63
C ARG A 131 24.42 -17.75 2.29
N GLU A 132 24.50 -18.92 1.67
CA GLU A 132 25.12 -19.10 0.34
C GLU A 132 24.32 -18.37 -0.76
N HIS A 133 23.03 -18.11 -0.53
CA HIS A 133 22.16 -17.41 -1.48
C HIS A 133 22.21 -15.87 -1.35
N ASP A 134 22.77 -15.34 -0.25
CA ASP A 134 22.73 -13.90 0.07
C ASP A 134 23.28 -13.05 -1.08
N GLN A 135 24.43 -13.45 -1.65
CA GLN A 135 25.07 -12.73 -2.76
C GLN A 135 24.24 -12.81 -4.05
N ALA A 136 23.79 -14.00 -4.43
CA ALA A 136 23.01 -14.21 -5.66
C ALA A 136 21.66 -13.48 -5.63
N PHE A 137 21.02 -13.41 -4.46
CA PHE A 137 19.79 -12.66 -4.30
C PHE A 137 20.02 -11.15 -4.40
N MET A 138 21.08 -10.65 -3.77
CA MET A 138 21.42 -9.23 -3.86
C MET A 138 21.74 -8.83 -5.31
N GLU A 139 22.44 -9.67 -6.06
CA GLU A 139 22.69 -9.47 -7.50
C GLU A 139 21.41 -9.50 -8.33
N LEU A 140 20.51 -10.45 -8.07
CA LEU A 140 19.18 -10.46 -8.68
C LEU A 140 18.42 -9.17 -8.34
N TRP A 141 18.47 -8.74 -7.08
CA TRP A 141 17.81 -7.51 -6.63
C TRP A 141 18.31 -6.29 -7.37
N TRP A 142 19.62 -6.06 -7.45
CA TRP A 142 20.15 -4.90 -8.16
C TRP A 142 19.93 -4.95 -9.67
N ARG A 143 19.83 -6.15 -10.25
CA ARG A 143 19.48 -6.32 -11.66
C ARG A 143 18.01 -5.96 -11.94
N VAL A 144 17.08 -6.38 -11.07
CA VAL A 144 15.63 -6.23 -11.29
C VAL A 144 15.09 -4.90 -10.75
N CYS A 145 15.64 -4.45 -9.64
CA CYS A 145 15.31 -3.21 -8.94
C CYS A 145 16.54 -2.28 -8.99
N PRO A 146 16.84 -1.67 -10.15
CA PRO A 146 18.00 -0.80 -10.28
C PRO A 146 17.93 0.34 -9.27
N ARG A 147 19.09 0.68 -8.67
CA ARG A 147 19.18 1.73 -7.67
C ARG A 147 18.62 3.03 -8.24
N ARG A 148 17.66 3.61 -7.52
CA ARG A 148 17.17 4.97 -7.73
C ARG A 148 17.61 5.79 -6.52
N ASP A 149 17.79 7.10 -6.70
CA ASP A 149 17.93 7.99 -5.56
C ASP A 149 16.69 7.87 -4.67
N GLY A 150 16.87 7.56 -3.39
CA GLY A 150 15.77 7.24 -2.47
C GLY A 150 15.20 5.82 -2.60
N GLY A 151 15.84 4.94 -3.39
CA GLY A 151 15.48 3.54 -3.53
C GLY A 151 15.77 2.70 -2.28
N TRP A 152 15.08 1.57 -2.16
CA TRP A 152 15.19 0.67 -1.00
C TRP A 152 15.66 -0.73 -1.40
N PRO A 153 16.63 -1.32 -0.66
CA PRO A 153 17.45 -0.67 0.37
C PRO A 153 18.42 0.36 -0.24
N ALA A 154 18.85 1.35 0.54
CA ALA A 154 19.64 2.48 0.05
C ALA A 154 21.08 2.11 -0.37
N SER A 155 21.62 1.00 0.14
CA SER A 155 22.99 0.57 -0.13
C SER A 155 23.15 -0.94 0.00
N GLU A 156 24.29 -1.45 -0.49
CA GLU A 156 24.69 -2.84 -0.30
C GLU A 156 24.87 -3.18 1.19
N ALA A 157 25.46 -2.27 1.96
CA ALA A 157 25.63 -2.43 3.40
C ALA A 157 24.28 -2.53 4.13
N ALA A 158 23.29 -1.70 3.73
CA ALA A 158 21.93 -1.78 4.28
C ALA A 158 21.25 -3.12 3.91
N PHE A 159 21.44 -3.59 2.68
CA PHE A 159 20.95 -4.90 2.24
C PHE A 159 21.53 -6.03 3.10
N LYS A 160 22.86 -6.06 3.24
CA LYS A 160 23.57 -7.08 4.04
C LYS A 160 23.20 -7.02 5.51
N LYS A 161 23.00 -5.82 6.05
CA LYS A 161 22.50 -5.63 7.43
C LYS A 161 21.12 -6.28 7.62
N VAL A 162 20.21 -6.10 6.66
CA VAL A 162 18.89 -6.74 6.69
C VAL A 162 19.02 -8.26 6.65
N LEU A 163 19.79 -8.83 5.71
CA LEU A 163 19.97 -10.27 5.64
C LEU A 163 20.62 -10.84 6.93
N GLY A 164 21.53 -10.10 7.54
CA GLY A 164 22.23 -10.48 8.76
C GLY A 164 21.39 -10.40 10.04
N ALA A 165 20.17 -9.86 9.98
CA ALA A 165 19.37 -9.58 11.17
C ALA A 165 18.82 -10.87 11.81
N PRO A 166 18.74 -10.96 13.16
CA PRO A 166 18.20 -12.12 13.87
C PRO A 166 16.71 -12.37 13.60
N GLU A 167 15.99 -11.36 13.10
CA GLU A 167 14.59 -11.44 12.68
C GLU A 167 14.42 -12.21 11.36
N VAL A 168 15.49 -12.41 10.57
CA VAL A 168 15.40 -13.23 9.36
C VAL A 168 15.05 -14.66 9.76
N ASP A 169 14.05 -15.21 9.07
CA ASP A 169 13.56 -16.57 9.30
C ASP A 169 13.95 -17.49 8.14
N PRO A 170 15.04 -18.26 8.26
CA PRO A 170 15.52 -19.11 7.16
C PRO A 170 14.54 -20.21 6.76
N ASP A 171 13.71 -20.70 7.71
CA ASP A 171 12.77 -21.79 7.42
C ASP A 171 11.56 -21.32 6.61
N ALA A 172 11.12 -20.08 6.84
CA ALA A 172 10.02 -19.45 6.12
C ALA A 172 10.47 -18.67 4.88
N SER A 173 11.77 -18.36 4.79
CA SER A 173 12.41 -17.79 3.60
C SER A 173 12.73 -18.87 2.57
N ALA A 174 12.76 -18.50 1.29
CA ALA A 174 13.03 -19.45 0.22
C ALA A 174 13.58 -18.79 -1.04
N VAL A 175 14.27 -19.59 -1.83
CA VAL A 175 14.73 -19.24 -3.18
C VAL A 175 14.08 -20.15 -4.21
N ALA A 176 13.85 -19.62 -5.41
CA ALA A 176 13.42 -20.34 -6.58
C ALA A 176 14.58 -20.42 -7.57
N LEU A 177 14.87 -21.63 -8.06
CA LEU A 177 15.95 -21.89 -9.00
C LEU A 177 15.37 -22.30 -10.37
N ASP A 178 16.08 -21.97 -11.45
CA ASP A 178 15.79 -22.55 -12.77
C ASP A 178 16.42 -23.95 -12.93
N GLY A 179 16.20 -24.58 -14.10
CA GLY A 179 16.74 -25.92 -14.39
C GLY A 179 18.27 -26.00 -14.42
N GLY A 180 18.97 -24.85 -14.50
CA GLY A 180 20.43 -24.77 -14.40
C GLY A 180 20.92 -24.45 -12.98
N GLY A 181 20.04 -24.39 -11.99
CA GLY A 181 20.38 -24.05 -10.61
C GLY A 181 20.57 -22.55 -10.35
N ARG A 182 20.27 -21.68 -11.32
CA ARG A 182 20.38 -20.22 -11.13
C ARG A 182 19.20 -19.70 -10.33
N LEU A 183 19.46 -18.80 -9.38
CA LEU A 183 18.44 -18.10 -8.61
C LEU A 183 17.62 -17.16 -9.50
N VAL A 184 16.31 -17.40 -9.59
CA VAL A 184 15.35 -16.65 -10.42
C VAL A 184 14.24 -15.99 -9.61
N GLY A 185 14.16 -16.27 -8.31
CA GLY A 185 13.28 -15.55 -7.41
C GLY A 185 13.62 -15.87 -5.96
N ALA A 186 13.17 -15.03 -5.04
CA ALA A 186 13.28 -15.30 -3.62
C ALA A 186 12.24 -14.55 -2.81
N VAL A 187 11.95 -15.10 -1.63
CA VAL A 187 11.15 -14.48 -0.57
C VAL A 187 11.97 -14.46 0.71
N LEU A 188 12.10 -13.28 1.30
CA LEU A 188 12.68 -13.06 2.63
C LEU A 188 11.54 -12.96 3.63
N ALA A 189 11.39 -13.99 4.45
CA ALA A 189 10.48 -14.01 5.57
C ALA A 189 11.20 -13.55 6.84
N LEU A 190 10.48 -12.82 7.68
CA LEU A 190 10.95 -12.31 8.95
C LEU A 190 10.00 -12.76 10.07
N ARG A 191 10.57 -13.01 11.25
CA ARG A 191 9.91 -13.40 12.50
C ARG A 191 10.25 -12.40 13.60
N GLN A 192 9.52 -12.39 14.71
CA GLN A 192 9.77 -11.48 15.84
C GLN A 192 10.29 -12.23 17.07
N PRO A 193 11.62 -12.50 17.18
CA PRO A 193 12.16 -13.29 18.29
C PRO A 193 11.76 -12.75 19.67
N ALA A 194 11.80 -11.43 19.87
CA ALA A 194 11.44 -10.82 21.16
C ALA A 194 9.97 -11.06 21.57
N MET A 195 9.05 -11.19 20.62
CA MET A 195 7.65 -11.56 20.93
C MET A 195 7.46 -13.07 20.99
N GLU A 196 8.14 -13.82 20.12
CA GLU A 196 7.98 -15.27 19.96
C GLU A 196 8.64 -16.07 21.08
N ASP A 197 9.85 -15.69 21.48
CA ASP A 197 10.70 -16.49 22.36
C ASP A 197 10.56 -16.06 23.83
N GLU A 198 10.16 -14.81 24.09
CA GLU A 198 10.19 -14.20 25.44
C GLU A 198 8.83 -13.64 25.92
N GLY A 199 7.77 -13.69 25.11
CA GLY A 199 6.53 -12.95 25.36
C GLY A 199 5.30 -13.79 25.72
N TYR A 200 4.48 -13.31 26.67
CA TYR A 200 3.10 -13.80 26.90
C TYR A 200 2.21 -13.66 25.63
N TRP A 201 2.63 -12.80 24.69
CA TRP A 201 1.98 -12.49 23.42
C TRP A 201 2.54 -13.28 22.22
N TRP A 202 3.28 -14.37 22.45
CA TRP A 202 3.88 -15.18 21.39
C TRP A 202 2.84 -15.73 20.38
N LEU A 203 1.58 -15.88 20.78
CA LEU A 203 0.48 -16.27 19.88
C LEU A 203 0.00 -15.13 18.96
N GLU A 204 0.34 -13.88 19.26
CA GLU A 204 -0.06 -12.71 18.48
C GLU A 204 1.05 -12.22 17.52
N ALA A 205 2.26 -12.74 17.69
CA ALA A 205 3.40 -12.36 16.86
C ALA A 205 3.11 -12.71 15.38
N PRO A 206 3.11 -11.71 14.48
CA PRO A 206 2.80 -11.93 13.09
C PRO A 206 4.02 -12.43 12.30
N ALA A 207 3.78 -13.14 11.20
CA ALA A 207 4.81 -13.35 10.18
C ALA A 207 4.93 -12.09 9.29
N VAL A 208 6.09 -11.91 8.65
CA VAL A 208 6.31 -10.81 7.71
C VAL A 208 7.06 -11.28 6.47
N ILE A 209 6.59 -10.85 5.30
CA ILE A 209 7.35 -10.87 4.05
C ILE A 209 8.13 -9.55 3.98
N GLY A 210 9.42 -9.61 4.29
CA GLY A 210 10.34 -8.46 4.28
C GLY A 210 10.92 -8.15 2.89
N GLY A 211 10.78 -9.07 1.94
CA GLY A 211 11.13 -8.88 0.54
C GLY A 211 10.63 -10.03 -0.33
N LEU A 212 10.20 -9.72 -1.55
CA LEU A 212 9.80 -10.69 -2.56
C LEU A 212 10.27 -10.19 -3.91
N LEU A 213 10.94 -11.05 -4.68
CA LEU A 213 11.42 -10.69 -6.00
C LEU A 213 11.39 -11.90 -6.92
N VAL A 214 11.01 -11.68 -8.18
CA VAL A 214 11.10 -12.66 -9.26
C VAL A 214 11.70 -12.00 -10.49
N ASP A 215 12.68 -12.66 -11.08
CA ASP A 215 13.32 -12.29 -12.33
C ASP A 215 12.24 -12.07 -13.42
N PRO A 216 12.25 -10.94 -14.16
CA PRO A 216 11.28 -10.65 -15.19
C PRO A 216 11.01 -11.79 -16.18
N ALA A 217 12.04 -12.57 -16.55
CA ALA A 217 11.90 -13.70 -17.49
C ALA A 217 11.14 -14.91 -16.89
N TYR A 218 10.88 -14.89 -15.59
CA TYR A 218 10.23 -15.95 -14.82
C TYR A 218 8.91 -15.49 -14.18
N ARG A 219 8.47 -14.26 -14.44
CA ARG A 219 7.16 -13.76 -14.00
C ARG A 219 6.03 -14.49 -14.74
N LEU A 220 4.85 -14.50 -14.10
CA LEU A 220 3.64 -15.16 -14.61
C LEU A 220 3.77 -16.69 -14.81
N LYS A 221 4.79 -17.33 -14.22
CA LYS A 221 5.01 -18.79 -14.23
C LYS A 221 4.76 -19.45 -12.87
N GLY A 222 3.97 -18.82 -11.99
CA GLY A 222 3.69 -19.33 -10.65
C GLY A 222 4.81 -19.16 -9.60
N VAL A 223 6.02 -18.69 -9.97
CA VAL A 223 7.18 -18.57 -9.04
C VAL A 223 6.85 -17.80 -7.76
N ALA A 224 6.37 -16.56 -7.89
CA ALA A 224 6.05 -15.71 -6.72
C ALA A 224 4.96 -16.35 -5.84
N ARG A 225 3.96 -16.97 -6.47
CA ARG A 225 2.87 -17.66 -5.78
C ARG A 225 3.41 -18.85 -4.96
N ALA A 226 4.31 -19.64 -5.54
CA ALA A 226 4.93 -20.77 -4.86
C ALA A 226 5.79 -20.31 -3.66
N LEU A 227 6.60 -19.26 -3.84
CA LEU A 227 7.41 -18.67 -2.77
C LEU A 227 6.54 -18.18 -1.61
N VAL A 228 5.50 -17.37 -1.89
CA VAL A 228 4.62 -16.83 -0.85
C VAL A 228 3.82 -17.94 -0.15
N ARG A 229 3.29 -18.93 -0.88
CA ARG A 229 2.57 -20.06 -0.29
C ARG A 229 3.44 -20.84 0.69
N ARG A 230 4.71 -21.10 0.34
CA ARG A 230 5.65 -21.76 1.25
C ARG A 230 5.85 -20.94 2.54
N THR A 231 6.00 -19.63 2.43
CA THR A 231 6.11 -18.75 3.60
C THR A 231 4.83 -18.77 4.45
N GLU A 232 3.65 -18.74 3.81
CA GLU A 232 2.35 -18.84 4.50
C GLU A 232 2.19 -20.19 5.22
N GLU A 233 2.57 -21.30 4.59
CA GLU A 233 2.54 -22.64 5.19
C GLU A 233 3.46 -22.75 6.41
N ARG A 234 4.65 -22.14 6.33
CA ARG A 234 5.59 -22.10 7.47
C ARG A 234 5.07 -21.23 8.60
N ALA A 235 4.49 -20.08 8.28
CA ALA A 235 3.82 -19.23 9.26
C ALA A 235 2.64 -19.95 9.94
N LYS A 236 1.81 -20.68 9.20
CA LYS A 236 0.74 -21.52 9.74
C LYS A 236 1.27 -22.65 10.62
N ALA A 237 2.31 -23.36 10.19
CA ALA A 237 2.93 -24.41 10.98
C ALA A 237 3.47 -23.90 12.33
N ARG A 238 3.85 -22.62 12.38
CA ARG A 238 4.25 -21.91 13.61
C ARG A 238 3.10 -21.19 14.32
N ARG A 239 1.86 -21.41 13.91
CA ARG A 239 0.64 -20.81 14.50
C ARG A 239 0.67 -19.28 14.52
N ARG A 240 1.16 -18.67 13.44
CA ARG A 240 1.12 -17.22 13.29
C ARG A 240 -0.30 -16.83 12.85
N PRO A 241 -0.98 -15.92 13.56
CA PRO A 241 -2.39 -15.59 13.27
C PRO A 241 -2.52 -14.83 11.95
N ARG A 242 -1.49 -14.07 11.58
CA ARG A 242 -1.47 -13.22 10.39
C ARG A 242 -0.07 -13.09 9.80
N ILE A 243 -0.03 -12.74 8.53
CA ILE A 243 1.19 -12.41 7.79
C ILE A 243 1.05 -11.03 7.13
N PHE A 244 2.08 -10.20 7.29
CA PHE A 244 2.17 -8.90 6.63
C PHE A 244 3.09 -8.96 5.41
N ALA A 245 2.76 -8.21 4.35
CA ALA A 245 3.73 -7.86 3.32
C ALA A 245 4.25 -6.44 3.60
N GLY A 246 5.45 -6.38 4.18
CA GLY A 246 6.09 -5.18 4.70
C GLY A 246 5.37 -4.51 5.88
N GLY A 247 5.84 -3.31 6.22
CA GLY A 247 5.13 -2.33 7.04
C GLY A 247 5.09 -2.60 8.55
N LEU A 248 5.98 -3.44 9.09
CA LEU A 248 6.25 -3.37 10.52
C LEU A 248 7.33 -2.30 10.77
N GLU A 249 6.99 -1.31 11.60
CA GLU A 249 7.91 -0.23 11.95
C GLU A 249 9.11 -0.78 12.72
N ASN A 250 10.30 -0.23 12.45
CA ASN A 250 11.57 -0.63 13.07
C ASN A 250 11.94 -2.11 12.84
N PHE A 251 11.50 -2.67 11.72
CA PHE A 251 11.81 -4.04 11.33
C PHE A 251 12.81 -4.09 10.17
N PRO A 252 13.76 -5.06 10.14
CA PRO A 252 14.81 -5.11 9.13
C PRO A 252 14.28 -5.71 7.82
N GLN A 253 13.40 -4.98 7.14
CA GLN A 253 12.85 -5.35 5.83
C GLN A 253 13.61 -4.68 4.68
N LEU A 254 13.67 -5.33 3.53
CA LEU A 254 14.33 -4.77 2.33
C LEU A 254 13.54 -3.62 1.74
N VAL A 255 12.21 -3.70 1.83
CA VAL A 255 11.29 -2.65 1.40
C VAL A 255 10.27 -2.35 2.51
N PRO A 256 9.87 -1.09 2.71
CA PRO A 256 8.85 -0.72 3.70
C PRO A 256 7.47 -1.34 3.44
N GLY A 257 7.19 -1.72 2.20
CA GLY A 257 5.91 -2.27 1.75
C GLY A 257 5.95 -2.55 0.25
N VAL A 258 4.79 -2.70 -0.37
CA VAL A 258 4.65 -2.79 -1.82
C VAL A 258 4.63 -1.38 -2.42
N PRO A 259 5.45 -1.05 -3.44
CA PRO A 259 5.39 0.23 -4.12
C PRO A 259 3.96 0.56 -4.60
N GLY A 260 3.45 1.75 -4.29
CA GLY A 260 2.09 2.17 -4.63
C GLY A 260 1.81 2.26 -6.14
N ASP A 261 2.86 2.54 -6.91
CA ASP A 261 2.89 2.61 -8.37
C ASP A 261 3.10 1.24 -9.04
N ASP A 262 3.48 0.20 -8.30
CA ASP A 262 3.58 -1.17 -8.81
C ASP A 262 2.22 -1.87 -8.76
N TYR A 263 1.41 -1.62 -9.78
CA TYR A 263 0.08 -2.23 -9.93
C TYR A 263 0.15 -3.77 -9.92
N ALA A 264 1.15 -4.38 -10.57
CA ALA A 264 1.25 -5.83 -10.70
C ALA A 264 1.48 -6.50 -9.34
N SER A 265 2.41 -5.99 -8.54
CA SER A 265 2.67 -6.50 -7.20
C SER A 265 1.49 -6.29 -6.26
N ARG A 266 0.80 -5.15 -6.36
CA ARG A 266 -0.40 -4.87 -5.58
C ARG A 266 -1.54 -5.86 -5.90
N MET A 267 -1.81 -6.08 -7.18
CA MET A 267 -2.82 -7.05 -7.62
C MET A 267 -2.44 -8.49 -7.26
N PHE A 268 -1.15 -8.82 -7.26
CA PHE A 268 -0.67 -10.12 -6.82
C PHE A 268 -1.03 -10.43 -5.37
N TYR A 269 -0.76 -9.51 -4.43
CA TYR A 269 -1.13 -9.73 -3.02
C TYR A 269 -2.64 -9.77 -2.80
N LEU A 270 -3.41 -8.91 -3.47
CA LEU A 270 -4.88 -8.96 -3.44
C LEU A 270 -5.42 -10.32 -3.94
N ALA A 271 -4.87 -10.83 -5.04
CA ALA A 271 -5.24 -12.14 -5.60
C ALA A 271 -4.85 -13.33 -4.71
N LEU A 272 -3.94 -13.14 -3.76
CA LEU A 272 -3.60 -14.12 -2.73
C LEU A 272 -4.47 -14.03 -1.47
N GLY A 273 -5.43 -13.10 -1.44
CA GLY A 273 -6.33 -12.89 -0.30
C GLY A 273 -5.77 -11.97 0.78
N TYR A 274 -4.73 -11.19 0.47
CA TYR A 274 -4.30 -10.12 1.36
C TYR A 274 -5.23 -8.91 1.20
N ARG A 275 -5.38 -8.13 2.28
CA ARG A 275 -6.06 -6.84 2.28
C ARG A 275 -5.08 -5.71 2.58
N GLU A 276 -5.31 -4.55 1.99
CA GLU A 276 -4.56 -3.34 2.30
C GLU A 276 -4.87 -2.90 3.74
N VAL A 277 -3.83 -2.53 4.50
CA VAL A 277 -4.00 -2.02 5.89
C VAL A 277 -3.51 -0.60 6.08
N ARG A 278 -2.52 -0.18 5.29
CA ARG A 278 -1.88 1.11 5.48
C ARG A 278 -1.18 1.57 4.22
N ARG A 279 -1.22 2.88 3.99
CA ARG A 279 -0.36 3.57 3.02
C ARG A 279 0.55 4.54 3.73
N THR A 280 1.81 4.57 3.32
CA THR A 280 2.81 5.51 3.83
C THR A 280 3.60 6.10 2.67
N CYS A 281 3.99 7.35 2.80
CA CYS A 281 4.77 8.09 1.82
C CYS A 281 6.12 8.44 2.44
N ASN A 282 7.19 8.16 1.72
CA ASN A 282 8.50 8.73 2.01
C ASN A 282 8.67 10.00 1.16
N MET A 283 9.08 11.09 1.79
CA MET A 283 9.35 12.36 1.11
C MET A 283 10.67 12.95 1.57
N GLU A 284 11.31 13.70 0.68
CA GLU A 284 12.54 14.43 0.98
C GLU A 284 12.46 15.89 0.55
N ALA A 285 13.13 16.78 1.27
CA ALA A 285 13.34 18.17 0.88
C ALA A 285 14.85 18.47 0.82
N SER A 286 15.30 19.12 -0.24
CA SER A 286 16.68 19.62 -0.31
C SER A 286 16.82 20.86 0.58
N LEU A 287 17.90 20.91 1.36
CA LEU A 287 18.27 22.07 2.17
C LEU A 287 19.47 22.84 1.59
N ALA A 288 20.00 22.40 0.45
CA ALA A 288 21.11 23.10 -0.21
C ALA A 288 20.67 24.51 -0.63
N GLY A 289 21.33 25.53 -0.08
CA GLY A 289 20.99 26.93 -0.36
C GLY A 289 19.59 27.33 0.13
N TYR A 290 19.03 26.62 1.12
CA TYR A 290 17.67 26.85 1.60
C TYR A 290 17.41 28.30 1.96
N GLN A 291 16.32 28.84 1.42
CA GLN A 291 15.75 30.14 1.80
C GLN A 291 14.28 29.95 2.17
N VAL A 292 13.82 30.70 3.15
CA VAL A 292 12.41 30.66 3.56
C VAL A 292 11.53 31.17 2.41
N PRO A 293 10.55 30.39 1.93
CA PRO A 293 9.62 30.83 0.90
C PRO A 293 8.89 32.13 1.29
N PRO A 294 8.77 33.12 0.38
CA PRO A 294 8.13 34.41 0.70
C PRO A 294 6.71 34.28 1.27
N ASP A 295 5.89 33.38 0.71
CA ASP A 295 4.52 33.15 1.17
C ASP A 295 4.46 32.59 2.61
N LEU A 296 5.46 31.81 3.02
CA LEU A 296 5.57 31.29 4.37
C LEU A 296 6.08 32.35 5.36
N ARG A 297 6.91 33.29 4.90
CA ARG A 297 7.35 34.45 5.69
C ARG A 297 6.18 35.39 5.98
N GLU A 298 5.43 35.78 4.95
CA GLU A 298 4.22 36.60 5.09
C GLU A 298 3.17 35.91 5.98
N ARG A 299 3.03 34.59 5.85
CA ARG A 299 2.15 33.80 6.71
C ARG A 299 2.58 33.83 8.17
N GLU A 300 3.87 33.70 8.44
CA GLU A 300 4.40 33.81 9.81
C GLU A 300 4.10 35.20 10.40
N GLU A 301 4.32 36.27 9.64
CA GLU A 301 4.03 37.65 10.07
C GLU A 301 2.54 37.86 10.37
N ARG A 302 1.64 37.40 9.49
CA ARG A 302 0.20 37.47 9.73
C ARG A 302 -0.20 36.72 11.00
N LEU A 303 0.31 35.50 11.18
CA LEU A 303 0.01 34.69 12.37
C LEU A 303 0.53 35.35 13.66
N ARG A 304 1.66 36.07 13.59
CA ARG A 304 2.11 36.91 14.71
C ARG A 304 1.16 38.06 15.00
N GLY A 305 0.65 38.72 13.97
CA GLY A 305 -0.43 39.71 14.10
C GLY A 305 -1.70 39.13 14.76
N ASP A 306 -2.01 37.87 14.46
CA ASP A 306 -3.10 37.11 15.09
C ASP A 306 -2.77 36.63 16.51
N GLY A 307 -1.64 37.04 17.09
CA GLY A 307 -1.23 36.73 18.46
C GLY A 307 -0.59 35.34 18.66
N TYR A 308 -0.11 34.71 17.59
CA TYR A 308 0.73 33.52 17.71
C TYR A 308 2.21 33.87 17.86
N ALA A 309 2.96 33.11 18.64
CA ALA A 309 4.42 33.23 18.72
C ALA A 309 5.09 31.89 18.39
N PHE A 310 6.21 31.94 17.68
CA PHE A 310 6.98 30.75 17.27
C PHE A 310 8.34 30.79 17.95
N ALA A 311 8.68 29.78 18.73
CA ALA A 311 9.91 29.77 19.51
C ALA A 311 10.52 28.37 19.60
N ALA A 312 11.85 28.32 19.69
CA ALA A 312 12.53 27.13 20.17
C ALA A 312 12.14 26.90 21.63
N ALA A 313 11.95 25.64 21.98
CA ALA A 313 11.59 25.25 23.33
C ALA A 313 12.75 25.48 24.32
N ARG A 314 12.41 25.74 25.58
CA ARG A 314 13.35 25.92 26.69
C ARG A 314 13.07 24.94 27.81
N ALA A 315 14.07 24.65 28.65
CA ALA A 315 13.90 23.71 29.76
C ALA A 315 12.70 24.08 30.67
N GLU A 316 12.45 25.38 30.86
CA GLU A 316 11.39 25.91 31.71
C GLU A 316 9.97 25.70 31.14
N ASP A 317 9.84 25.39 29.84
CA ASP A 317 8.53 25.19 29.20
C ASP A 317 7.93 23.80 29.51
N LEU A 318 8.61 22.95 30.29
CA LEU A 318 8.21 21.57 30.59
C LEU A 318 6.76 21.47 31.08
N GLU A 319 6.35 22.34 32.01
CA GLU A 319 5.00 22.30 32.58
C GLU A 319 3.95 22.77 31.58
N ALA A 320 4.26 23.78 30.75
CA ALA A 320 3.39 24.19 29.66
C ALA A 320 3.23 23.07 28.61
N PHE A 321 4.30 22.33 28.33
CA PHE A 321 4.28 21.19 27.41
C PHE A 321 3.48 20.02 27.97
N ARG A 322 3.66 19.69 29.26
CA ARG A 322 2.85 18.68 29.95
C ARG A 322 1.36 19.02 29.86
N ALA A 323 0.99 20.26 30.19
CA ALA A 323 -0.38 20.75 30.11
C ALA A 323 -0.94 20.69 28.68
N PHE A 324 -0.13 21.00 27.66
CA PHE A 324 -0.52 20.86 26.26
C PHE A 324 -0.77 19.40 25.87
N VAL A 325 0.14 18.49 26.21
CA VAL A 325 0.03 17.06 25.89
C VAL A 325 -1.23 16.45 26.49
N GLU A 326 -1.54 16.81 27.75
CA GLU A 326 -2.75 16.40 28.45
C GLU A 326 -4.01 17.01 27.81
N ARG A 327 -4.06 18.34 27.64
CA ARG A 327 -5.22 19.04 27.04
C ARG A 327 -5.51 18.58 25.62
N ALA A 328 -4.47 18.32 24.82
CA ALA A 328 -4.61 17.84 23.45
C ALA A 328 -4.91 16.33 23.37
N ASN A 329 -4.93 15.63 24.51
CA ASN A 329 -5.13 14.19 24.63
C ASN A 329 -4.27 13.38 23.65
N LEU A 330 -2.96 13.68 23.63
CA LEU A 330 -2.04 13.01 22.73
C LEU A 330 -1.74 11.59 23.20
N ASP A 331 -1.46 10.71 22.24
CA ASP A 331 -1.04 9.35 22.53
C ASP A 331 0.29 9.30 23.29
N ARG A 332 0.40 8.33 24.20
CA ARG A 332 1.60 8.07 25.02
C ARG A 332 2.15 9.37 25.67
N PRO A 333 1.34 10.10 26.45
CA PRO A 333 1.69 11.42 26.95
C PRO A 333 2.98 11.42 27.79
N ALA A 334 3.15 10.41 28.66
CA ALA A 334 4.37 10.25 29.47
C ALA A 334 5.65 10.15 28.61
N ARG A 335 5.61 9.35 27.53
CA ARG A 335 6.75 9.20 26.60
C ARG A 335 7.08 10.51 25.87
N ARG A 336 6.08 11.34 25.59
CA ARG A 336 6.31 12.66 24.96
C ARG A 336 7.00 13.62 25.91
N VAL A 337 6.56 13.67 27.16
CA VAL A 337 7.18 14.48 28.21
C VAL A 337 8.60 13.99 28.50
N GLU A 338 8.82 12.68 28.59
CA GLU A 338 10.16 12.10 28.76
C GLU A 338 11.12 12.51 27.63
N LYS A 339 10.67 12.40 26.36
CA LYS A 339 11.46 12.85 25.20
C LYS A 339 11.82 14.34 25.28
N TYR A 340 10.94 15.15 25.83
CA TYR A 340 11.19 16.57 26.03
C TYR A 340 12.25 16.79 27.11
N GLN A 341 12.15 16.12 28.25
CA GLN A 341 13.14 16.20 29.33
C GLN A 341 14.54 15.76 28.87
N LEU A 342 14.62 14.76 28.00
CA LEU A 342 15.88 14.25 27.45
C LEU A 342 16.50 15.12 26.35
N GLY A 343 15.76 16.08 25.79
CA GLY A 343 16.27 16.89 24.67
C GLY A 343 15.27 17.93 24.18
N PHE A 344 14.99 18.92 25.03
CA PHE A 344 14.02 19.99 24.74
C PHE A 344 14.48 20.88 23.57
N GLU A 345 15.79 21.00 23.34
CA GLU A 345 16.37 21.78 22.23
C GLU A 345 15.93 21.28 20.84
N ARG A 346 15.31 20.11 20.78
CA ARG A 346 14.77 19.49 19.57
C ARG A 346 13.31 19.88 19.28
N PHE A 347 12.72 20.72 20.12
CA PHE A 347 11.33 21.12 20.02
C PHE A 347 11.21 22.58 19.61
N PHE A 348 10.25 22.86 18.74
CA PHE A 348 9.75 24.22 18.53
C PHE A 348 8.26 24.25 18.86
N PHE A 349 7.86 25.32 19.53
CA PHE A 349 6.50 25.56 19.95
C PHE A 349 5.87 26.68 19.14
N VAL A 350 4.56 26.52 18.92
CA VAL A 350 3.67 27.64 18.65
C VAL A 350 2.96 27.95 19.95
N TRP A 351 3.03 29.20 20.37
CA TRP A 351 2.31 29.74 21.49
C TRP A 351 1.13 30.55 21.00
N LYS A 352 0.02 30.51 21.75
CA LYS A 352 -1.09 31.44 21.64
C LYS A 352 -1.34 31.96 23.04
N GLU A 353 -1.11 33.25 23.24
CA GLU A 353 -1.08 33.86 24.58
C GLU A 353 -0.09 33.09 25.48
N ASN A 354 -0.54 32.52 26.59
CA ASN A 354 0.31 31.78 27.55
C ASN A 354 0.22 30.25 27.42
N ALA A 355 -0.31 29.74 26.31
CA ALA A 355 -0.48 28.31 26.10
C ALA A 355 0.18 27.84 24.81
N ILE A 356 0.78 26.64 24.85
CA ILE A 356 1.25 25.97 23.64
C ILE A 356 0.03 25.59 22.80
N ALA A 357 0.04 26.04 21.55
CA ALA A 357 -0.94 25.76 20.52
C ALA A 357 -0.58 24.52 19.69
N GLY A 358 0.72 24.23 19.59
CA GLY A 358 1.25 23.07 18.89
C GLY A 358 2.77 23.01 18.96
N TYR A 359 3.34 21.91 18.48
CA TYR A 359 4.78 21.71 18.46
C TYR A 359 5.23 20.89 17.27
N ILE A 360 6.52 21.00 16.97
CA ILE A 360 7.27 20.12 16.08
C ILE A 360 8.48 19.60 16.85
N GLN A 361 8.79 18.32 16.68
CA GLN A 361 10.01 17.69 17.21
C GLN A 361 10.90 17.29 16.04
N VAL A 362 12.12 17.82 16.00
CA VAL A 362 13.16 17.41 15.06
C VAL A 362 13.94 16.22 15.63
N THR A 363 14.31 15.27 14.78
CA THR A 363 15.27 14.22 15.15
C THR A 363 16.69 14.73 14.92
N PRO A 364 17.68 14.22 15.69
CA PRO A 364 19.08 14.42 15.36
C PRO A 364 19.33 14.07 13.89
N ALA A 365 20.17 14.86 13.22
CA ALA A 365 20.52 14.56 11.84
C ALA A 365 21.47 13.37 11.81
N GLU A 366 21.07 12.31 11.11
CA GLU A 366 21.91 11.14 10.84
C GLU A 366 22.37 11.23 9.39
N GLU A 367 23.66 11.01 9.13
CA GLU A 367 24.23 11.06 7.76
C GLU A 367 23.85 12.33 6.97
N GLN A 368 23.76 13.48 7.65
CA GLN A 368 23.32 14.78 7.10
C GLN A 368 21.86 14.82 6.60
N VAL A 369 21.00 13.96 7.16
CA VAL A 369 19.57 13.90 6.92
C VAL A 369 18.80 14.30 8.19
N GLY A 370 18.07 15.41 8.13
CA GLY A 370 17.16 15.84 9.19
C GLY A 370 15.84 15.08 9.13
N GLY A 371 15.28 14.69 10.28
CA GLY A 371 14.01 13.98 10.34
C GLY A 371 13.02 14.60 11.33
N LEU A 372 11.76 14.21 11.26
CA LEU A 372 10.72 14.66 12.19
C LEU A 372 10.11 13.47 12.93
N SER A 373 9.94 13.61 14.24
CA SER A 373 9.26 12.61 15.07
C SER A 373 7.97 13.10 15.71
N GLY A 374 7.58 14.34 15.46
CA GLY A 374 6.29 14.87 15.91
C GLY A 374 5.93 16.19 15.25
N LEU A 375 4.66 16.33 14.88
CA LEU A 375 4.04 17.58 14.47
C LEU A 375 2.57 17.55 14.92
N PHE A 376 2.23 18.32 15.95
CA PHE A 376 0.93 18.26 16.58
C PHE A 376 0.39 19.65 16.90
N PHE A 377 -0.93 19.80 16.78
CA PHE A 377 -1.67 21.02 17.10
C PHE A 377 -2.95 20.67 17.86
N SER A 378 -3.32 21.50 18.83
CA SER A 378 -4.65 21.43 19.44
C SER A 378 -5.73 21.63 18.36
N ARG A 379 -6.90 21.01 18.55
CA ARG A 379 -7.96 20.95 17.53
C ARG A 379 -8.39 22.33 17.02
N GLU A 380 -8.48 23.30 17.93
CA GLU A 380 -8.85 24.70 17.70
C GLU A 380 -7.82 25.53 16.90
N HIS A 381 -6.60 25.03 16.74
CA HIS A 381 -5.51 25.71 16.06
C HIS A 381 -5.12 25.05 14.73
N ARG A 382 -5.78 23.94 14.35
CA ARG A 382 -5.60 23.30 13.04
C ARG A 382 -6.17 24.16 11.92
N GLY A 383 -5.67 23.96 10.70
CA GLY A 383 -6.15 24.66 9.50
C GLY A 383 -5.70 26.12 9.35
N LYS A 384 -4.99 26.69 10.33
CA LYS A 384 -4.53 28.10 10.29
C LYS A 384 -3.16 28.30 9.62
N GLY A 385 -2.51 27.21 9.18
CA GLY A 385 -1.18 27.28 8.56
C GLY A 385 0.00 27.31 9.53
N LEU A 386 -0.23 27.09 10.83
CA LEU A 386 0.83 27.00 11.87
C LEU A 386 1.89 25.95 11.54
N GLY A 387 1.46 24.79 11.03
CA GLY A 387 2.34 23.68 10.65
C GLY A 387 3.38 24.06 9.60
N SER A 388 3.00 24.82 8.58
CA SER A 388 3.96 25.23 7.55
C SER A 388 5.04 26.16 8.12
N VAL A 389 4.71 26.98 9.11
CA VAL A 389 5.70 27.86 9.76
C VAL A 389 6.64 27.05 10.67
N LEU A 390 6.12 26.07 11.42
CA LEU A 390 6.98 25.17 12.20
C LEU A 390 7.94 24.35 11.33
N LEU A 391 7.49 23.90 10.15
CA LEU A 391 8.38 23.23 9.20
C LEU A 391 9.52 24.14 8.74
N VAL A 392 9.24 25.41 8.48
CA VAL A 392 10.28 26.39 8.16
C VAL A 392 11.29 26.50 9.29
N LYS A 393 10.86 26.56 10.55
CA LYS A 393 11.78 26.61 11.70
C LYS A 393 12.67 25.38 11.79
N ALA A 394 12.13 24.20 11.50
CA ALA A 394 12.92 22.97 11.39
C ALA A 394 13.94 23.04 10.24
N HIS A 395 13.55 23.55 9.07
CA HIS A 395 14.47 23.70 7.93
C HIS A 395 15.58 24.71 8.21
N GLU A 396 15.25 25.85 8.82
CA GLU A 396 16.23 26.86 9.24
C GLU A 396 17.24 26.27 10.25
N LEU A 397 16.78 25.45 11.20
CA LEU A 397 17.66 24.76 12.14
C LEU A 397 18.62 23.81 11.42
N TRP A 398 18.09 22.91 10.59
CA TRP A 398 18.89 21.94 9.86
C TRP A 398 19.88 22.60 8.89
N ALA A 399 19.46 23.66 8.19
CA ALA A 399 20.32 24.44 7.32
C ALA A 399 21.49 25.06 8.11
N ARG A 400 21.24 25.62 9.30
CA ARG A 400 22.30 26.14 10.20
C ARG A 400 23.25 25.05 10.68
N GLN A 401 22.78 23.82 10.81
CA GLN A 401 23.58 22.65 11.19
C GLN A 401 24.32 22.00 10.01
N GLY A 402 24.19 22.53 8.79
CA GLY A 402 24.83 21.97 7.60
C GLY A 402 24.22 20.65 7.11
N VAL A 403 23.00 20.34 7.53
CA VAL A 403 22.22 19.19 7.06
C VAL A 403 21.85 19.42 5.58
N ARG A 404 22.03 18.40 4.74
CA ARG A 404 21.84 18.55 3.29
C ARG A 404 20.40 18.34 2.84
N LYS A 405 19.67 17.48 3.53
CA LYS A 405 18.28 17.15 3.19
C LYS A 405 17.45 16.85 4.44
N ALA A 406 16.14 17.05 4.34
CA ALA A 406 15.18 16.59 5.31
C ALA A 406 14.40 15.39 4.74
N ALA A 407 14.15 14.37 5.54
CA ALA A 407 13.36 13.20 5.16
C ALA A 407 12.20 12.97 6.15
N ILE A 408 11.06 12.57 5.63
CA ILE A 408 9.86 12.31 6.44
C ILE A 408 9.11 11.07 5.95
N TRP A 409 8.43 10.43 6.89
CA TRP A 409 7.40 9.44 6.63
C TRP A 409 6.05 10.03 6.99
N THR A 410 5.07 9.88 6.12
CA THR A 410 3.73 10.41 6.35
C THR A 410 2.65 9.61 5.63
N TYR A 411 1.39 10.03 5.73
CA TYR A 411 0.26 9.45 5.02
C TYR A 411 -0.03 10.22 3.71
N PRO A 412 -0.65 9.59 2.69
CA PRO A 412 -0.83 10.17 1.36
C PRO A 412 -1.49 11.55 1.33
N GLU A 413 -2.46 11.80 2.22
CA GLU A 413 -3.14 13.08 2.26
C GLU A 413 -2.25 14.24 2.74
N ALA A 414 -1.38 14.01 3.73
CA ALA A 414 -0.40 15.02 4.12
C ALA A 414 0.72 15.16 3.08
N ALA A 415 1.12 14.05 2.45
CA ALA A 415 2.12 14.05 1.38
C ALA A 415 1.70 14.88 0.17
N SER A 416 0.41 14.84 -0.20
CA SER A 416 -0.10 15.57 -1.36
C SER A 416 -0.41 17.04 -1.08
N ARG A 417 -0.74 17.42 0.17
CA ARG A 417 -1.29 18.75 0.49
C ARG A 417 -0.42 19.62 1.38
N PHE A 418 0.25 19.02 2.37
CA PHE A 418 0.87 19.76 3.46
C PHE A 418 2.37 19.94 3.24
N TYR A 419 3.11 18.85 3.09
CA TYR A 419 4.57 18.88 3.00
C TYR A 419 5.13 19.50 1.70
N PRO A 420 4.48 19.39 0.52
CA PRO A 420 4.99 20.03 -0.69
C PRO A 420 5.16 21.55 -0.57
N ARG A 421 4.35 22.20 0.27
CA ARG A 421 4.45 23.64 0.54
C ARG A 421 5.74 24.04 1.25
N ALA A 422 6.40 23.09 1.90
CA ALA A 422 7.70 23.27 2.56
C ALA A 422 8.87 22.72 1.70
N GLY A 423 8.63 22.39 0.43
CA GLY A 423 9.67 21.90 -0.49
C GLY A 423 9.92 20.39 -0.45
N PHE A 424 9.09 19.62 0.25
CA PHE A 424 9.18 18.16 0.20
C PHE A 424 8.64 17.61 -1.11
N VAL A 425 9.39 16.71 -1.73
CA VAL A 425 8.98 15.93 -2.90
C VAL A 425 8.70 14.49 -2.50
N LEU A 426 7.65 13.91 -3.07
CA LEU A 426 7.31 12.51 -2.85
C LEU A 426 8.37 11.64 -3.54
N LEU A 427 9.02 10.77 -2.78
CA LEU A 427 9.93 9.77 -3.33
C LEU A 427 9.18 8.50 -3.71
N GLN A 428 8.40 7.97 -2.78
CA GLN A 428 7.71 6.70 -2.96
C GLN A 428 6.50 6.58 -2.02
N GLU A 429 5.38 6.08 -2.55
CA GLU A 429 4.28 5.54 -1.76
C GLU A 429 4.49 4.03 -1.54
N TRP A 430 4.22 3.58 -0.31
CA TRP A 430 4.31 2.20 0.12
C TRP A 430 2.96 1.75 0.66
N VAL A 431 2.52 0.59 0.19
CA VAL A 431 1.27 -0.05 0.58
C VAL A 431 1.59 -1.30 1.38
N GLN A 432 1.04 -1.37 2.59
CA GLN A 432 1.15 -2.52 3.46
C GLN A 432 -0.07 -3.42 3.29
N TYR A 433 0.18 -4.72 3.21
CA TYR A 433 -0.85 -5.73 3.11
C TYR A 433 -0.82 -6.69 4.31
N VAL A 434 -1.96 -7.24 4.68
CA VAL A 434 -2.07 -8.31 5.68
C VAL A 434 -2.97 -9.43 5.17
N LYS A 435 -2.68 -10.66 5.57
CA LYS A 435 -3.56 -11.81 5.41
C LYS A 435 -3.68 -12.54 6.74
N GLU A 436 -4.90 -12.85 7.14
CA GLU A 436 -5.15 -13.72 8.29
C GLU A 436 -4.87 -15.18 7.86
N LEU A 437 -4.10 -15.91 8.67
CA LEU A 437 -3.62 -17.27 8.38
C LEU A 437 -4.28 -18.33 9.26
N GLU A 438 -4.46 -18.02 10.54
CA GLU A 438 -5.25 -18.78 11.51
C GLU A 438 -6.29 -17.85 12.13
N HIS A 439 -7.42 -18.41 12.51
CA HIS A 439 -8.60 -17.62 12.84
C HIS A 439 -8.39 -16.89 14.17
N SER A 440 -8.80 -15.62 14.22
CA SER A 440 -8.63 -14.72 15.35
C SER A 440 -9.32 -15.24 16.62
N TRP A 441 -9.13 -14.55 17.75
CA TRP A 441 -9.93 -14.76 18.97
C TRP A 441 -11.45 -14.67 18.75
N ASP A 442 -11.90 -14.22 17.58
CA ASP A 442 -13.31 -14.19 17.18
C ASP A 442 -13.81 -15.51 16.58
N ASP A 443 -12.94 -16.50 16.34
CA ASP A 443 -13.32 -17.85 15.93
C ASP A 443 -13.59 -18.76 17.14
N PRO A 444 -14.84 -19.21 17.32
CA PRO A 444 -15.20 -20.12 18.41
C PRO A 444 -14.40 -21.43 18.38
N ALA A 445 -13.97 -21.93 17.22
CA ALA A 445 -13.17 -23.15 17.13
C ALA A 445 -11.72 -22.94 17.59
N TYR A 446 -11.15 -21.76 17.36
CA TYR A 446 -9.88 -21.37 17.99
C TYR A 446 -10.05 -21.23 19.51
N VAL A 447 -11.05 -20.48 19.97
CA VAL A 447 -11.33 -20.27 21.41
C VAL A 447 -11.61 -21.58 22.15
N GLN A 448 -12.38 -22.50 21.55
CA GLN A 448 -12.70 -23.80 22.17
C GLN A 448 -11.50 -24.74 22.26
N ARG A 449 -10.49 -24.62 21.39
CA ARG A 449 -9.26 -25.42 21.49
C ARG A 449 -8.33 -24.98 22.62
N TRP A 450 -8.56 -23.79 23.17
CA TRP A 450 -7.80 -23.22 24.29
C TRP A 450 -8.50 -23.36 25.64
N ARG A 451 -9.80 -23.66 25.65
CA ARG A 451 -10.53 -24.09 26.85
C ARG A 451 -10.33 -25.58 27.05
#